data_AF-A0A838UJN6-F1
#
_entry.id   AF-A0A838UJN6-F1
#
_cell.length_a   1.000
_cell.length_b   1.000
_cell.length_c   1.000
_cell.angle_alpha   90.00
_cell.angle_beta   90.00
_cell.angle_gamma   90.00
#
_symmetry.space_group_name_H-M   'P 1'
#
loop_
_entity.id
_entity.type
_entity.pdbx_description
1 polymer ?
#
loop_
_entity_poly.entity_id
_entity_poly.type
_entity_poly.pdbx_seq_one_letter_code
_entity_poly.pdbx_strand_id
1 'polypeptide(L)'
;MQKQGTLIGRVLSVQVGLPRTVPWQGRHATTAIFKEPVAGAVAVGHLNLAGDAQADLSVHGGPDKAIYCYPTEHYPFWHEQLPEVTFPPGAFGENLTTEGVQEDTVAIGDRWRIGTAVVEVTQPRLPCFKLAVRFGRRDMLRRFLASGRTGLYLRVVQEGQIAAGDAIEHLACGVPRLTVAGLTRLILAPHLDHETLQRALAVAALPQVWRAYFTELLRHATA
;
A
#
# COMPACT_ATOMS: atom_id res chain seq x y z
N MET A 1 15.49 6.79 -26.59
CA MET A 1 14.15 6.17 -26.67
C MET A 1 13.79 5.64 -25.29
N GLN A 2 12.82 6.25 -24.60
CA GLN A 2 12.24 5.66 -23.39
C GLN A 2 11.54 4.36 -23.79
N LYS A 3 11.90 3.24 -23.17
CA LYS A 3 11.13 2.00 -23.31
C LYS A 3 9.70 2.28 -22.84
N GLN A 4 8.74 2.10 -23.74
CA GLN A 4 7.33 2.23 -23.45
C GLN A 4 6.95 1.07 -22.52
N GLY A 5 6.40 1.36 -21.35
CA GLY A 5 5.98 0.32 -20.41
C GLY A 5 4.71 -0.37 -20.89
N THR A 6 4.44 -1.57 -20.41
CA THR A 6 3.17 -2.27 -20.70
C THR A 6 2.07 -1.66 -19.84
N LEU A 7 0.93 -1.28 -20.44
CA LEU A 7 -0.23 -0.81 -19.69
C LEU A 7 -0.78 -1.94 -18.81
N ILE A 8 -0.86 -1.72 -17.49
CA ILE A 8 -1.36 -2.72 -16.53
C ILE A 8 -2.53 -2.22 -15.67
N GLY A 9 -2.85 -0.92 -15.73
CA GLY A 9 -3.90 -0.35 -14.90
C GLY A 9 -4.05 1.16 -15.07
N ARG A 10 -4.82 1.77 -14.17
CA ARG A 10 -5.08 3.21 -14.16
C ARG A 10 -5.27 3.74 -12.73
N VAL A 11 -4.93 5.00 -12.52
CA VAL A 11 -5.34 5.76 -11.33
C VAL A 11 -6.73 6.32 -11.56
N LEU A 12 -7.70 5.91 -10.74
CA LEU A 12 -9.09 6.38 -10.82
C LEU A 12 -9.31 7.65 -10.01
N SER A 13 -8.58 7.81 -8.91
CA SER A 13 -8.68 9.00 -8.06
C SER A 13 -7.39 9.18 -7.27
N VAL A 14 -7.03 10.43 -6.99
CA VAL A 14 -5.91 10.82 -6.11
C VAL A 14 -6.47 11.50 -4.87
N GLN A 15 -6.04 11.07 -3.69
CA GLN A 15 -6.45 11.63 -2.40
C GLN A 15 -5.23 12.05 -1.57
N VAL A 16 -5.40 13.16 -0.86
CA VAL A 16 -4.41 13.69 0.09
C VAL A 16 -5.10 14.09 1.39
N GLY A 17 -4.36 14.11 2.49
CA GLY A 17 -4.89 14.56 3.76
C GLY A 17 -3.79 14.86 4.77
N LEU A 18 -4.00 15.92 5.56
CA LEU A 18 -3.13 16.24 6.67
C LEU A 18 -3.62 15.52 7.95
N PRO A 19 -2.70 15.18 8.88
CA PRO A 19 -3.06 14.66 10.18
C PRO A 19 -4.08 15.54 10.88
N ARG A 20 -5.15 14.93 11.38
CA ARG A 20 -6.15 15.57 12.22
C ARG A 20 -6.42 14.77 13.48
N THR A 21 -6.82 15.46 14.54
CA THR A 21 -7.18 14.83 15.81
C THR A 21 -8.68 14.54 15.85
N VAL A 22 -9.05 13.29 16.13
CA VAL A 22 -10.44 12.85 16.20
C VAL A 22 -10.74 12.14 17.53
N PRO A 23 -11.98 12.23 18.05
CA PRO A 23 -12.39 11.47 19.22
C PRO A 23 -12.42 9.97 18.89
N TRP A 24 -11.84 9.15 19.77
CA TRP A 24 -11.82 7.70 19.69
C TRP A 24 -11.80 7.07 21.08
N GLN A 25 -12.88 6.38 21.45
CA GLN A 25 -13.01 5.66 22.73
C GLN A 25 -12.68 6.51 23.97
N GLY A 26 -13.21 7.73 24.04
CA GLY A 26 -12.95 8.64 25.16
C GLY A 26 -11.54 9.26 25.19
N ARG A 27 -10.74 9.05 24.14
CA ARG A 27 -9.43 9.68 23.93
C ARG A 27 -9.40 10.41 22.58
N HIS A 28 -8.30 11.10 22.33
CA HIS A 28 -8.01 11.73 21.05
C HIS A 28 -6.99 10.89 20.27
N ALA A 29 -7.24 10.69 18.98
CA ALA A 29 -6.35 10.00 18.06
C ALA A 29 -5.93 10.95 16.93
N THR A 30 -4.63 11.13 16.73
CA THR A 30 -4.09 11.87 15.58
C THR A 30 -3.89 10.93 14.39
N THR A 31 -4.51 11.25 13.26
CA THR A 31 -4.49 10.38 12.07
C THR A 31 -4.64 11.16 10.77
N ALA A 32 -3.96 10.69 9.73
CA ALA A 32 -4.11 11.16 8.34
C ALA A 32 -4.89 10.17 7.47
N ILE A 33 -5.63 9.22 8.09
CA ILE A 33 -6.39 8.20 7.35
C ILE A 33 -7.61 8.78 6.62
N PHE A 34 -8.03 9.99 6.98
CA PHE A 34 -9.10 10.69 6.31
C PHE A 34 -8.48 11.58 5.23
N LYS A 35 -8.46 11.04 4.01
CA LYS A 35 -7.98 11.76 2.82
C LYS A 35 -9.16 12.08 1.92
N GLU A 36 -9.03 13.17 1.19
CA GLU A 36 -10.08 13.67 0.30
C GLU A 36 -9.57 13.71 -1.14
N PRO A 37 -10.42 13.39 -2.13
CA PRO A 37 -10.06 13.48 -3.53
C PRO A 37 -9.63 14.90 -3.91
N VAL A 38 -8.58 15.00 -4.71
CA VAL A 38 -8.11 16.27 -5.29
C VAL A 38 -8.22 16.25 -6.81
N ALA A 39 -8.52 17.42 -7.38
CA ALA A 39 -8.58 17.61 -8.82
C ALA A 39 -7.21 18.01 -9.38
N GLY A 40 -6.93 17.59 -10.61
CA GLY A 40 -5.70 17.92 -11.33
C GLY A 40 -4.49 17.08 -10.93
N ALA A 41 -3.33 17.48 -11.46
CA ALA A 41 -2.07 16.81 -11.22
C ALA A 41 -1.49 17.18 -9.85
N VAL A 42 -1.04 16.19 -9.10
CA VAL A 42 -0.45 16.33 -7.76
C VAL A 42 1.03 16.01 -7.84
N ALA A 43 1.86 16.89 -7.27
CA ALA A 43 3.29 16.65 -7.19
C ALA A 43 3.60 15.46 -6.27
N VAL A 44 4.52 14.60 -6.71
CA VAL A 44 4.96 13.39 -6.04
C VAL A 44 6.37 13.62 -5.53
N GLY A 45 6.53 13.72 -4.21
CA GLY A 45 7.84 13.78 -3.56
C GLY A 45 8.27 12.41 -3.04
N HIS A 46 9.56 12.28 -2.68
CA HIS A 46 10.10 11.02 -2.17
C HIS A 46 9.40 10.44 -0.92
N LEU A 47 8.69 11.29 -0.16
CA LEU A 47 8.05 10.89 1.09
C LEU A 47 6.53 10.90 1.05
N ASN A 48 5.92 11.78 0.26
CA ASN A 48 4.46 11.97 0.19
C ASN A 48 4.05 12.67 -1.10
N LEU A 49 2.75 12.64 -1.39
CA LEU A 49 2.13 13.55 -2.35
C LEU A 49 2.03 14.97 -1.75
N ALA A 50 2.09 16.00 -2.59
CA ALA A 50 1.84 17.37 -2.16
C ALA A 50 0.42 17.51 -1.58
N GLY A 51 0.33 18.07 -0.37
CA GLY A 51 -0.93 18.16 0.39
C GLY A 51 -1.22 16.93 1.27
N ASP A 52 -0.40 15.88 1.21
CA ASP A 52 -0.50 14.71 2.09
C ASP A 52 0.57 14.76 3.18
N ALA A 53 0.23 14.25 4.37
CA ALA A 53 1.23 14.08 5.41
C ALA A 53 0.96 12.82 6.24
N GLN A 54 2.04 12.20 6.67
CA GLN A 54 2.03 11.02 7.52
C GLN A 54 2.04 11.44 8.99
N ALA A 55 1.06 10.98 9.76
CA ALA A 55 0.93 11.35 11.18
C ALA A 55 2.05 10.80 12.08
N ASP A 56 2.77 9.76 11.62
CA ASP A 56 3.84 9.11 12.39
C ASP A 56 4.80 8.38 11.43
N LEU A 57 5.98 8.95 11.19
CA LEU A 57 6.98 8.37 10.26
C LEU A 57 7.67 7.11 10.81
N SER A 58 7.59 6.84 12.12
CA SER A 58 8.24 5.68 12.73
C SER A 58 7.47 4.37 12.48
N VAL A 59 6.15 4.45 12.37
CA VAL A 59 5.26 3.30 12.13
C VAL A 59 4.55 3.40 10.77
N HIS A 60 4.11 4.61 10.41
CA HIS A 60 3.24 4.91 9.27
C HIS A 60 3.90 5.88 8.32
N GLY A 61 4.84 5.39 7.53
CA GLY A 61 5.45 6.25 6.54
C GLY A 61 6.87 5.89 6.18
N GLY A 62 7.56 6.92 5.72
CA GLY A 62 8.92 6.83 5.23
C GLY A 62 8.97 6.47 3.74
N PRO A 63 10.19 6.44 3.16
CA PRO A 63 10.39 6.26 1.72
C PRO A 63 9.72 4.99 1.17
N ASP A 64 9.69 3.92 1.96
CA ASP A 64 9.08 2.64 1.56
C ASP A 64 7.54 2.66 1.54
N LYS A 65 6.91 3.71 2.07
CA LYS A 65 5.45 3.83 2.23
C LYS A 65 4.94 5.19 1.75
N ALA A 66 5.63 5.81 0.80
CA ALA A 66 5.36 7.18 0.36
C ALA A 66 3.95 7.34 -0.24
N ILE A 67 3.46 6.32 -0.95
CA ILE A 67 2.13 6.32 -1.56
C ILE A 67 1.43 5.00 -1.21
N TYR A 68 0.18 5.07 -0.76
CA TYR A 68 -0.68 3.90 -0.58
C TYR A 68 -1.67 3.76 -1.73
N CYS A 69 -1.69 2.59 -2.38
CA CYS A 69 -2.65 2.25 -3.44
C CYS A 69 -3.69 1.24 -2.96
N TYR A 70 -4.94 1.44 -3.36
CA TYR A 70 -6.01 0.47 -3.14
C TYR A 70 -6.78 0.17 -4.43
N PRO A 71 -6.79 -1.11 -4.87
CA PRO A 71 -7.56 -1.55 -6.03
C PRO A 71 -9.07 -1.40 -5.79
N THR A 72 -9.77 -0.76 -6.73
CA THR A 72 -11.24 -0.57 -6.67
C THR A 72 -12.00 -1.89 -6.76
N GLU A 73 -11.37 -2.93 -7.29
CA GLU A 73 -11.90 -4.30 -7.39
C GLU A 73 -12.22 -4.90 -6.01
N HIS A 74 -11.67 -4.32 -4.94
CA HIS A 74 -11.95 -4.73 -3.57
C HIS A 74 -13.23 -4.11 -3.00
N TYR A 75 -13.72 -3.00 -3.56
CA TYR A 75 -14.90 -2.30 -3.01
C TYR A 75 -16.21 -3.12 -3.08
N PRO A 76 -16.48 -3.93 -4.12
CA PRO A 76 -17.64 -4.82 -4.13
C PRO A 76 -17.66 -5.79 -2.95
N PHE A 77 -16.53 -6.44 -2.65
CA PHE A 77 -16.39 -7.30 -1.48
C PHE A 77 -16.70 -6.54 -0.19
N TRP A 78 -16.21 -5.31 -0.05
CA TRP A 78 -16.45 -4.53 1.16
C TRP A 78 -17.89 -4.05 1.31
N HIS A 79 -18.58 -3.75 0.22
CA HIS A 79 -20.03 -3.49 0.25
C HIS A 79 -20.81 -4.72 0.73
N GLU A 80 -20.43 -5.93 0.32
CA GLU A 80 -21.06 -7.16 0.82
C GLU A 80 -20.77 -7.39 2.31
N GLN A 81 -19.55 -7.11 2.76
CA GLN A 81 -19.15 -7.33 4.15
C GLN A 81 -19.71 -6.28 5.12
N LEU A 82 -19.97 -5.07 4.62
CA LEU A 82 -20.33 -3.88 5.39
C LEU A 82 -21.36 -3.04 4.60
N PRO A 83 -22.58 -3.55 4.37
CA PRO A 83 -23.59 -2.90 3.51
C PRO A 83 -24.05 -1.54 4.04
N GLU A 84 -23.84 -1.26 5.32
CA GLU A 84 -24.15 0.02 5.97
C GLU A 84 -23.09 1.12 5.71
N VAL A 85 -21.94 0.75 5.14
CA VAL A 85 -20.79 1.65 4.96
C VAL A 85 -20.67 2.08 3.50
N THR A 86 -20.48 3.38 3.27
CA THR A 86 -20.10 3.89 1.95
C THR A 86 -18.59 3.78 1.75
N PHE A 87 -18.17 3.29 0.59
CA PHE A 87 -16.75 3.17 0.19
C PHE A 87 -16.41 4.13 -0.95
N PRO A 88 -16.29 5.45 -0.69
CA PRO A 88 -15.75 6.37 -1.70
C PRO A 88 -14.23 6.14 -1.88
N PRO A 89 -13.64 6.63 -2.98
CA PRO A 89 -12.18 6.75 -3.09
C PRO A 89 -11.56 7.35 -1.82
N GLY A 90 -10.50 6.72 -1.30
CA GLY A 90 -9.87 7.07 -0.02
C GLY A 90 -10.50 6.39 1.20
N ALA A 91 -11.49 5.49 1.04
CA ALA A 91 -12.16 4.82 2.15
C ALA A 91 -11.19 4.07 3.09
N PHE A 92 -10.08 3.55 2.56
CA PHE A 92 -9.06 2.83 3.32
C PHE A 92 -7.87 3.73 3.70
N GLY A 93 -7.93 5.02 3.37
CA GLY A 93 -6.87 6.01 3.55
C GLY A 93 -5.76 5.93 2.49
N GLU A 94 -6.07 5.33 1.35
CA GLU A 94 -5.23 5.31 0.16
C GLU A 94 -5.03 6.70 -0.43
N ASN A 95 -3.89 6.87 -1.05
CA ASN A 95 -3.58 8.04 -1.86
C ASN A 95 -4.07 7.83 -3.29
N LEU A 96 -3.98 6.61 -3.81
CA LEU A 96 -4.39 6.27 -5.16
C LEU A 96 -5.44 5.17 -5.08
N THR A 97 -6.65 5.48 -5.53
CA THR A 97 -7.62 4.44 -5.89
C THR A 97 -7.28 4.01 -7.31
N THR A 98 -7.03 2.73 -7.52
CA THR A 98 -6.49 2.20 -8.79
C THR A 98 -7.36 1.07 -9.35
N GLU A 99 -7.17 0.75 -10.62
CA GLU A 99 -7.68 -0.48 -11.27
C GLU A 99 -6.52 -1.25 -11.92
N GLY A 100 -6.67 -2.58 -12.04
CA GLY A 100 -5.76 -3.50 -12.74
C GLY A 100 -4.57 -4.02 -11.92
N VAL A 101 -4.30 -3.45 -10.74
CA VAL A 101 -3.08 -3.71 -9.96
C VAL A 101 -3.35 -4.37 -8.61
N GLN A 102 -3.76 -5.64 -8.63
CA GLN A 102 -4.10 -6.42 -7.43
C GLN A 102 -2.90 -7.17 -6.83
N GLU A 103 -3.02 -7.53 -5.56
CA GLU A 103 -1.94 -8.09 -4.74
C GLU A 103 -1.42 -9.45 -5.25
N ASP A 104 -2.26 -10.24 -5.92
CA ASP A 104 -1.89 -11.54 -6.49
C ASP A 104 -1.13 -11.42 -7.83
N THR A 105 -1.29 -10.30 -8.54
CA THR A 105 -0.66 -10.08 -9.85
C THR A 105 0.62 -9.25 -9.74
N VAL A 106 0.66 -8.31 -8.78
CA VAL A 106 1.78 -7.39 -8.55
C VAL A 106 2.85 -8.00 -7.65
N ALA A 107 4.13 -7.82 -8.02
CA ALA A 107 5.28 -8.26 -7.24
C ALA A 107 6.02 -7.12 -6.53
N ILE A 108 6.65 -7.47 -5.40
CA ILE A 108 7.56 -6.59 -4.67
C ILE A 108 8.77 -6.28 -5.55
N GLY A 109 9.04 -4.99 -5.75
CA GLY A 109 10.08 -4.49 -6.65
C GLY A 109 9.59 -4.20 -8.07
N ASP A 110 8.32 -4.44 -8.41
CA ASP A 110 7.79 -3.98 -9.68
C ASP A 110 7.90 -2.45 -9.78
N ARG A 111 8.38 -1.97 -10.93
CA ARG A 111 8.53 -0.54 -11.20
C ARG A 111 7.48 -0.06 -12.17
N TRP A 112 6.78 1.01 -11.80
CA TRP A 112 5.72 1.58 -12.61
C TRP A 112 6.02 3.03 -12.97
N ARG A 113 5.57 3.45 -14.15
CA ARG A 113 5.36 4.85 -14.47
C ARG A 113 3.89 5.18 -14.26
N ILE A 114 3.63 6.29 -13.57
CA ILE A 114 2.31 6.87 -13.40
C ILE A 114 2.48 8.38 -13.59
N GLY A 115 1.81 8.94 -14.61
CA GLY A 115 2.07 10.31 -15.05
C GLY A 115 3.55 10.50 -15.40
N THR A 116 4.23 11.41 -14.70
CA THR A 116 5.69 11.63 -14.86
C THR A 116 6.54 11.01 -13.75
N ALA A 117 5.91 10.42 -12.73
CA ALA A 117 6.61 9.77 -11.62
C ALA A 117 7.00 8.33 -11.95
N VAL A 118 8.09 7.85 -11.33
CA VAL A 118 8.46 6.43 -11.32
C VAL A 118 8.41 5.93 -9.89
N VAL A 119 7.68 4.85 -9.68
CA VAL A 119 7.43 4.25 -8.35
C VAL A 119 7.83 2.79 -8.34
N GLU A 120 8.13 2.26 -7.17
CA GLU A 120 8.48 0.84 -6.97
C GLU A 120 7.64 0.25 -5.84
N VAL A 121 7.05 -0.92 -6.07
CA VAL A 121 6.19 -1.62 -5.11
C VAL A 121 7.05 -2.19 -3.97
N THR A 122 6.67 -1.92 -2.72
CA THR A 122 7.52 -2.23 -1.57
C THR A 122 6.95 -3.29 -0.63
N GLN A 123 5.67 -3.17 -0.27
CA GLN A 123 5.05 -4.03 0.73
C GLN A 123 3.52 -3.91 0.74
N PRO A 124 2.81 -4.90 1.28
CA PRO A 124 1.38 -4.73 1.58
C PRO A 124 1.17 -3.68 2.67
N ARG A 125 -0.07 -3.19 2.77
CA ARG A 125 -0.50 -2.45 3.95
C ARG A 125 -1.00 -3.41 5.02
N LEU A 126 -0.32 -3.40 6.17
CA LEU A 126 -0.86 -4.01 7.37
C LEU A 126 -1.80 -3.03 8.09
N PRO A 127 -2.96 -3.49 8.58
CA PRO A 127 -3.92 -2.65 9.26
C PRO A 127 -3.39 -2.23 10.63
N CYS A 128 -3.80 -1.04 11.05
CA CYS A 128 -3.49 -0.48 12.36
C CYS A 128 -4.76 0.09 12.99
N PHE A 129 -4.68 0.57 14.23
CA PHE A 129 -5.84 1.12 14.94
C PHE A 129 -6.50 2.30 14.20
N LYS A 130 -5.76 3.05 13.36
CA LYS A 130 -6.33 4.14 12.54
C LYS A 130 -7.41 3.65 11.58
N LEU A 131 -7.32 2.40 11.11
CA LEU A 131 -8.39 1.78 10.31
C LEU A 131 -9.67 1.59 11.14
N ALA A 132 -9.56 1.16 12.39
CA ALA A 132 -10.72 1.10 13.28
C ALA A 132 -11.33 2.49 13.52
N VAL A 133 -10.49 3.52 13.65
CA VAL A 133 -10.94 4.93 13.76
C VAL A 133 -11.72 5.34 12.50
N ARG A 134 -11.22 5.04 11.30
CA ARG A 134 -11.85 5.41 10.02
C ARG A 134 -13.25 4.83 9.84
N PHE A 135 -13.44 3.60 10.30
CA PHE A 135 -14.69 2.84 10.17
C PHE A 135 -15.55 2.84 11.45
N GLY A 136 -15.10 3.52 12.51
CA GLY A 136 -15.82 3.55 13.78
C GLY A 136 -15.94 2.18 14.49
N ARG A 137 -15.14 1.18 14.12
CA ARG A 137 -15.32 -0.22 14.58
C ARG A 137 -14.01 -0.97 14.78
N ARG A 138 -13.89 -1.71 15.90
CA ARG A 138 -12.65 -2.39 16.32
C ARG A 138 -12.35 -3.65 15.51
N ASP A 139 -13.38 -4.34 15.04
CA ASP A 139 -13.26 -5.57 14.27
C ASP A 139 -12.72 -5.36 12.86
N MET A 140 -12.61 -4.10 12.39
CA MET A 140 -12.12 -3.78 11.05
C MET A 140 -10.71 -4.29 10.80
N LEU A 141 -9.82 -4.26 11.80
CA LEU A 141 -8.45 -4.77 11.65
C LEU A 141 -8.47 -6.25 11.31
N ARG A 142 -9.27 -7.03 12.05
CA ARG A 142 -9.40 -8.48 11.85
C ARG A 142 -10.01 -8.80 10.48
N ARG A 143 -11.07 -8.09 10.10
CA ARG A 143 -11.73 -8.27 8.79
C ARG A 143 -10.78 -7.94 7.64
N PHE A 144 -10.07 -6.81 7.74
CA PHE A 144 -9.11 -6.38 6.73
C PHE A 144 -7.99 -7.41 6.55
N LEU A 145 -7.41 -7.88 7.65
CA LEU A 145 -6.37 -8.90 7.61
C LEU A 145 -6.88 -10.22 7.02
N ALA A 146 -8.05 -10.69 7.46
CA ALA A 146 -8.66 -11.93 6.97
C ALA A 146 -9.04 -11.88 5.49
N SER A 147 -9.35 -10.68 4.96
CA SER A 147 -9.73 -10.51 3.56
C SER A 147 -8.56 -10.69 2.58
N GLY A 148 -7.31 -10.52 3.03
CA GLY A 148 -6.12 -10.43 2.17
C GLY A 148 -6.05 -9.20 1.25
N ARG A 149 -7.09 -8.36 1.23
CA ARG A 149 -7.25 -7.17 0.37
C ARG A 149 -6.58 -5.97 1.00
N THR A 150 -5.26 -6.04 1.07
CA THR A 150 -4.43 -5.07 1.80
C THR A 150 -4.15 -3.79 1.00
N GLY A 151 -4.22 -3.85 -0.33
CA GLY A 151 -3.57 -2.90 -1.21
C GLY A 151 -2.05 -2.96 -1.07
N LEU A 152 -1.37 -1.94 -1.58
CA LEU A 152 0.09 -1.95 -1.68
C LEU A 152 0.69 -0.57 -1.46
N TYR A 153 1.86 -0.54 -0.84
CA TYR A 153 2.67 0.66 -0.71
C TYR A 153 3.67 0.75 -1.85
N LEU A 154 3.97 2.01 -2.20
CA LEU A 154 4.95 2.37 -3.19
C LEU A 154 5.99 3.30 -2.56
N ARG A 155 7.25 3.11 -2.97
CA ARG A 155 8.30 4.12 -2.85
C ARG A 155 8.41 4.93 -4.14
N VAL A 156 8.85 6.18 -4.03
CA VAL A 156 9.08 7.05 -5.19
C VAL A 156 10.55 6.95 -5.58
N VAL A 157 10.80 6.40 -6.77
CA VAL A 157 12.14 6.27 -7.37
C VAL A 157 12.51 7.55 -8.12
N GLN A 158 11.55 8.13 -8.83
CA GLN A 158 11.68 9.41 -9.51
C GLN A 158 10.46 10.26 -9.19
N GLU A 159 10.71 11.46 -8.65
CA GLU A 159 9.68 12.47 -8.43
C GLU A 159 9.02 12.90 -9.75
N GLY A 160 7.81 13.42 -9.64
CA GLY A 160 7.01 13.80 -10.80
C GLY A 160 5.62 14.28 -10.39
N GLN A 161 4.64 14.02 -11.24
CA GLN A 161 3.25 14.36 -11.02
C GLN A 161 2.35 13.20 -11.40
N ILE A 162 1.28 13.00 -10.63
CA ILE A 162 0.24 12.02 -10.87
C ILE A 162 -1.12 12.71 -10.83
N ALA A 163 -1.99 12.38 -11.77
CA ALA A 163 -3.37 12.82 -11.83
C ALA A 163 -4.34 11.62 -11.91
N ALA A 164 -5.59 11.85 -11.54
CA ALA A 164 -6.65 10.91 -11.88
C ALA A 164 -6.75 10.75 -13.41
N GLY A 165 -6.91 9.52 -13.87
CA GLY A 165 -6.90 9.16 -15.29
C GLY A 165 -5.55 8.67 -15.81
N ASP A 166 -4.44 8.88 -15.08
CA ASP A 166 -3.12 8.43 -15.50
C ASP A 166 -3.05 6.90 -15.64
N ALA A 167 -2.42 6.45 -16.73
CA ALA A 167 -2.09 5.06 -16.94
C ALA A 167 -1.02 4.59 -15.93
N ILE A 168 -1.14 3.34 -15.51
CA ILE A 168 -0.07 2.64 -14.79
C ILE A 168 0.66 1.77 -15.81
N GLU A 169 1.88 2.17 -16.15
CA GLU A 169 2.74 1.45 -17.09
C GLU A 169 3.79 0.64 -16.34
N HIS A 170 3.87 -0.65 -16.61
CA HIS A 170 4.86 -1.55 -16.05
C HIS A 170 6.21 -1.39 -16.76
N LEU A 171 7.25 -1.01 -16.02
CA LEU A 171 8.60 -0.75 -16.54
C LEU A 171 9.56 -1.90 -16.32
N ALA A 172 9.51 -2.54 -15.16
CA ALA A 172 10.41 -3.63 -14.78
C ALA A 172 9.78 -4.51 -13.71
N CYS A 173 10.05 -5.81 -13.79
CA CYS A 173 9.60 -6.78 -12.78
C CYS A 173 10.53 -6.75 -11.55
N GLY A 174 9.94 -6.92 -10.37
CA GLY A 174 10.67 -7.30 -9.17
C GLY A 174 11.24 -8.72 -9.27
N VAL A 175 12.52 -8.88 -8.96
CA VAL A 175 13.23 -10.18 -9.03
C VAL A 175 13.92 -10.53 -7.69
N PRO A 176 13.83 -11.79 -7.21
CA PRO A 176 12.91 -12.84 -7.70
C PRO A 176 11.45 -12.45 -7.51
N ARG A 177 10.55 -13.04 -8.30
CA ARG A 177 9.12 -12.69 -8.25
C ARG A 177 8.51 -13.13 -6.92
N LEU A 178 8.09 -12.16 -6.11
CA LEU A 178 7.31 -12.36 -4.90
C LEU A 178 6.10 -11.44 -4.95
N THR A 179 4.88 -11.99 -5.01
CA THR A 179 3.67 -11.17 -5.07
C THR A 179 3.41 -10.45 -3.76
N VAL A 180 2.69 -9.33 -3.80
CA VAL A 180 2.25 -8.63 -2.58
C VAL A 180 1.41 -9.57 -1.71
N ALA A 181 0.54 -10.38 -2.32
CA ALA A 181 -0.23 -11.40 -1.63
C ALA A 181 0.68 -12.50 -1.03
N GLY A 182 1.72 -12.92 -1.75
CA GLY A 182 2.72 -13.87 -1.25
C GLY A 182 3.47 -13.34 -0.04
N LEU A 183 3.93 -12.09 -0.09
CA LEU A 183 4.54 -11.42 1.06
C LEU A 183 3.55 -11.29 2.22
N THR A 184 2.29 -10.97 1.94
CA THR A 184 1.24 -10.89 2.98
C THR A 184 1.06 -12.22 3.70
N ARG A 185 0.94 -13.34 2.96
CA ARG A 185 0.84 -14.69 3.54
C ARG A 185 2.07 -15.02 4.39
N LEU A 186 3.26 -14.70 3.88
CA LEU A 186 4.52 -14.92 4.61
C LEU A 186 4.56 -14.12 5.93
N ILE A 187 4.13 -12.86 5.93
CA ILE A 187 4.08 -12.05 7.16
C ILE A 187 3.13 -12.66 8.20
N LEU A 188 1.99 -13.18 7.75
CA LEU A 188 0.95 -13.71 8.64
C LEU A 188 1.25 -15.10 9.18
N ALA A 189 2.01 -15.92 8.44
CA ALA A 189 2.34 -17.29 8.83
C ALA A 189 3.76 -17.69 8.39
N PRO A 190 4.82 -17.02 8.88
CA PRO A 190 6.18 -17.17 8.33
C PRO A 190 6.81 -18.55 8.52
N HIS A 191 6.39 -19.28 9.56
CA HIS A 191 6.91 -20.61 9.90
C HIS A 191 6.38 -21.72 8.98
N LEU A 192 5.35 -21.44 8.18
CA LEU A 192 4.74 -22.43 7.29
C LEU A 192 5.33 -22.43 5.88
N ASP A 193 6.18 -21.45 5.53
CA ASP A 193 6.62 -21.22 4.15
C ASP A 193 8.10 -20.80 4.04
N HIS A 194 8.99 -21.77 4.29
CA HIS A 194 10.44 -21.56 4.27
C HIS A 194 10.98 -21.17 2.89
N GLU A 195 10.41 -21.72 1.82
CA GLU A 195 10.80 -21.38 0.45
C GLU A 195 10.47 -19.92 0.13
N THR A 196 9.26 -19.46 0.46
CA THR A 196 8.88 -18.05 0.26
C THR A 196 9.68 -17.14 1.19
N LEU A 197 10.04 -17.57 2.41
CA LEU A 197 10.92 -16.82 3.31
C LEU A 197 12.30 -16.56 2.66
N GLN A 198 12.95 -17.61 2.14
CA GLN A 198 14.23 -17.50 1.45
C GLN A 198 14.11 -16.64 0.19
N ARG A 199 13.05 -16.83 -0.60
CA ARG A 199 12.76 -16.01 -1.78
C ARG A 199 12.60 -14.54 -1.42
N ALA A 200 11.87 -14.22 -0.35
CA ALA A 200 11.67 -12.85 0.13
C ALA A 200 13.00 -12.20 0.51
N LEU A 201 13.88 -12.92 1.22
CA LEU A 201 15.21 -12.43 1.56
C LEU A 201 16.10 -12.19 0.31
N ALA A 202 15.83 -12.83 -0.82
CA ALA A 202 16.53 -12.57 -2.08
C ALA A 202 15.97 -11.37 -2.87
N VAL A 203 14.78 -10.84 -2.53
CA VAL A 203 14.20 -9.66 -3.19
C VAL A 203 14.95 -8.39 -2.78
N ALA A 204 15.61 -7.72 -3.72
CA ALA A 204 16.39 -6.51 -3.44
C ALA A 204 15.51 -5.37 -2.88
N ALA A 205 14.30 -5.21 -3.41
CA ALA A 205 13.36 -4.15 -3.04
C ALA A 205 12.63 -4.39 -1.69
N LEU A 206 12.85 -5.53 -1.03
CA LEU A 206 12.22 -5.83 0.26
C LEU A 206 12.66 -4.81 1.32
N PRO A 207 11.72 -4.10 1.99
CA PRO A 207 12.03 -3.15 3.04
C PRO A 207 12.89 -3.75 4.16
N GLN A 208 13.82 -2.94 4.70
CA GLN A 208 14.79 -3.40 5.69
C GLN A 208 14.14 -3.97 6.96
N VAL A 209 12.99 -3.42 7.36
CA VAL A 209 12.20 -3.92 8.50
C VAL A 209 11.78 -5.38 8.30
N TRP A 210 11.33 -5.75 7.11
CA TRP A 210 10.93 -7.11 6.78
C TRP A 210 12.13 -8.03 6.63
N ARG A 211 13.20 -7.54 6.00
CA ARG A 211 14.46 -8.28 5.88
C ARG A 211 15.03 -8.65 7.24
N ALA A 212 15.07 -7.71 8.18
CA ALA A 212 15.56 -7.95 9.54
C ALA A 212 14.68 -8.98 10.26
N TYR A 213 13.36 -8.81 10.22
CA TYR A 213 12.40 -9.74 10.83
C TYR A 213 12.54 -11.17 10.28
N PHE A 214 12.58 -11.33 8.96
CA PHE A 214 12.71 -12.63 8.30
C PHE A 214 14.07 -13.29 8.50
N THR A 215 15.14 -12.51 8.58
CA THR A 215 16.49 -13.02 8.89
C THR A 215 16.52 -13.62 10.29
N GLU A 216 15.91 -12.96 11.26
CA GLU A 216 15.86 -13.46 12.63
C GLU A 216 15.01 -14.73 12.75
N LEU A 217 13.86 -14.77 12.08
CA LEU A 217 13.05 -15.98 11.98
C LEU A 217 13.80 -17.16 11.36
N LEU A 218 14.57 -16.90 10.30
CA LEU A 218 15.37 -17.93 9.64
C LEU A 218 16.43 -18.51 10.57
N ARG A 219 17.12 -17.66 11.35
CA ARG A 219 18.13 -18.11 12.33
C ARG A 219 17.54 -19.04 13.37
N HIS A 220 16.37 -18.69 13.93
CA HIS A 220 15.70 -19.52 14.93
C HIS A 220 15.17 -20.85 14.38
N ALA A 221 14.84 -20.93 13.09
CA ALA A 221 14.41 -22.17 12.46
C ALA A 221 15.57 -23.14 12.15
N THR A 222 16.81 -22.62 12.10
CA THR A 222 18.03 -23.40 11.80
C THR A 222 18.89 -23.71 13.03
N ALA A 223 18.51 -23.20 14.21
CA ALA A 223 19.16 -23.44 15.49
C ALA A 223 18.46 -24.58 16.24
#